data_AF-A0A085MWV1-F1
#
_entry.id   AF-A0A085MWV1-F1
#
_cell.length_a   1.000
_cell.length_b   1.000
_cell.length_c   1.000
_cell.angle_alpha   90.00
_cell.angle_beta   90.00
_cell.angle_gamma   90.00
#
_symmetry.space_group_name_H-M   'P 1'
#
loop_
_entity.id
_entity.type
_entity.pdbx_description
1 polymer ?
#
loop_
_entity_poly.entity_id
_entity_poly.type
_entity_poly.pdbx_seq_one_letter_code
_entity_poly.pdbx_strand_id
1 'polypeptide(L)'
;NEYLLWLSLVALCFAYNAVVIPLRSSFVVQKSSNLSYWILFDYVCDLLYLMDIVLVKTRLQTVQNGIRITDVGILRKYYLKRWVFLTDLFSLLPLDLLYLYPPLRFKPILRLPRLFKIYDIVSMANRTRVEFKHAMDSAVQACKQFGVPDELQDKVRQWFTYAWKEQRALSESDALCKLPINLQVDMAISVNYETLRKVELFRDCEKGLLRDLMLKLKSVIYLPGDYICRKNEISLEMYIVNKGTLLVLAGGERNELLSVLGAGSVFGEIGLLAMRDAFLPRKTIDFTPSEGPSDLPRIADDGSFFLPE
;
A
#
# COMPACT_ATOMS: atom_id res chain seq x y z
N ASN A 1 -5.64 16.63 0.99
CA ASN A 1 -7.10 16.36 0.87
C ASN A 1 -7.77 16.97 -0.36
N GLU A 2 -7.26 18.05 -0.95
CA GLU A 2 -7.89 18.72 -2.11
C GLU A 2 -8.12 17.80 -3.32
N TYR A 3 -7.17 16.91 -3.62
CA TYR A 3 -7.31 15.93 -4.70
C TYR A 3 -8.42 14.90 -4.45
N LEU A 4 -8.57 14.42 -3.20
CA LEU A 4 -9.63 13.48 -2.85
C LEU A 4 -11.01 14.16 -2.88
N LEU A 5 -11.08 15.42 -2.46
CA LEU A 5 -12.29 16.24 -2.59
C LEU A 5 -12.67 16.43 -4.06
N TRP A 6 -11.70 16.76 -4.92
CA TRP A 6 -11.92 16.85 -6.37
C TRP A 6 -12.45 15.53 -6.94
N LEU A 7 -11.84 14.40 -6.57
CA LEU A 7 -12.28 13.09 -7.03
C LEU A 7 -13.69 12.74 -6.56
N SER A 8 -14.05 13.09 -5.32
CA SER A 8 -15.41 12.90 -4.80
C SER A 8 -16.44 13.71 -5.58
N LEU A 9 -16.07 14.92 -6.01
CA LEU A 9 -16.92 15.80 -6.80
C LEU A 9 -17.13 15.26 -8.23
N VAL A 10 -16.08 14.71 -8.86
CA VAL A 10 -16.19 14.02 -10.15
C VAL A 10 -17.03 12.75 -10.04
N ALA A 11 -16.88 11.98 -8.96
CA ALA A 11 -17.68 10.78 -8.71
C ALA A 11 -19.17 11.11 -8.48
N LEU A 12 -19.46 12.24 -7.82
CA LEU A 12 -20.83 12.74 -7.66
C LEU A 12 -21.46 13.11 -9.02
N CYS A 13 -20.70 13.75 -9.91
CA CYS A 13 -21.16 14.06 -11.27
C CYS A 13 -21.48 12.78 -12.06
N PHE A 14 -20.69 11.73 -11.87
CA PHE A 14 -20.97 10.42 -12.45
C PHE A 14 -22.24 9.80 -11.88
N ALA A 15 -22.40 9.80 -10.55
CA ALA A 15 -23.59 9.29 -9.89
C ALA A 15 -24.86 10.01 -10.37
N TYR A 16 -24.81 11.33 -10.52
CA TYR A 16 -25.88 12.12 -11.14
C TYR A 16 -26.24 11.60 -12.54
N ASN A 17 -25.26 11.49 -13.44
CA ASN A 17 -25.50 11.02 -14.81
C ASN A 17 -26.01 9.56 -14.85
N ALA A 18 -25.47 8.68 -14.00
CA ALA A 18 -25.87 7.28 -13.91
C ALA A 18 -27.32 7.09 -13.49
N VAL A 19 -27.86 7.97 -12.64
CA VAL A 19 -29.27 7.93 -12.19
C VAL A 19 -30.17 8.71 -13.15
N VAL A 20 -29.76 9.92 -13.55
CA VAL A 20 -30.63 10.87 -14.28
C VAL A 20 -30.83 10.47 -15.73
N ILE A 21 -29.83 9.86 -16.39
CA ILE A 21 -29.96 9.45 -17.80
C ILE A 21 -31.03 8.34 -17.96
N PRO A 22 -30.99 7.21 -17.21
CA PRO A 22 -32.05 6.20 -17.27
C PRO A 22 -33.40 6.74 -16.80
N LEU A 23 -33.42 7.51 -15.70
CA LEU A 23 -34.65 8.09 -15.15
C LEU A 23 -35.38 8.95 -16.21
N ARG A 24 -34.66 9.85 -16.88
CA ARG A 24 -35.24 10.71 -17.93
C ARG A 24 -35.59 9.93 -19.21
N SER A 25 -34.92 8.81 -19.48
CA SER A 25 -35.22 7.97 -20.64
C SER A 25 -36.49 7.13 -20.43
N SER A 26 -36.75 6.68 -19.20
CA SER A 26 -37.88 5.81 -18.87
C SER A 26 -39.13 6.59 -18.44
N PHE A 27 -38.96 7.76 -17.81
CA PHE A 27 -40.06 8.56 -17.28
C PHE A 27 -40.13 9.94 -17.95
N VAL A 28 -41.34 10.43 -18.22
CA VAL A 28 -41.60 11.75 -18.83
C VAL A 28 -41.46 12.87 -17.79
N VAL A 29 -40.30 12.95 -17.14
CA VAL A 29 -39.97 13.95 -16.09
C VAL A 29 -39.56 15.29 -16.73
N GLN A 30 -39.09 15.26 -17.98
CA GLN A 30 -38.62 16.43 -18.72
C GLN A 30 -39.81 17.15 -19.38
N LYS A 31 -40.16 18.32 -18.85
CA LYS A 31 -41.20 19.23 -19.34
C LYS A 31 -40.54 20.51 -19.88
N SER A 32 -41.23 21.26 -20.72
CA SER A 32 -40.68 22.52 -21.27
C SER A 32 -40.34 23.56 -20.20
N SER A 33 -41.03 23.52 -19.04
CA SER A 33 -40.81 24.46 -17.92
C SER A 33 -39.58 24.14 -17.07
N ASN A 34 -39.19 22.87 -16.93
CA ASN A 34 -38.04 22.45 -16.11
C ASN A 34 -36.78 22.15 -16.93
N LEU A 35 -36.88 22.20 -18.27
CA LEU A 35 -35.81 21.87 -19.20
C LEU A 35 -34.51 22.65 -18.93
N SER A 36 -34.62 23.95 -18.64
CA SER A 36 -33.47 24.82 -18.42
C SER A 36 -32.61 24.37 -17.23
N TYR A 37 -33.23 23.87 -16.16
CA TYR A 37 -32.51 23.36 -14.99
C TYR A 37 -31.73 22.09 -15.32
N TRP A 38 -32.35 21.15 -16.04
CA TRP A 38 -31.68 19.91 -16.46
C TRP A 38 -30.45 20.20 -17.33
N ILE A 39 -30.62 21.09 -18.31
CA ILE A 39 -29.53 21.51 -19.20
C ILE A 39 -28.39 22.17 -18.42
N LEU A 40 -28.71 23.01 -17.44
CA LEU A 40 -27.71 23.65 -16.59
C LEU A 40 -26.87 22.63 -15.82
N PHE A 41 -27.50 21.69 -15.10
CA PHE A 41 -26.79 20.66 -14.34
C PHE A 41 -25.97 19.72 -15.23
N ASP A 42 -26.52 19.38 -16.39
CA ASP A 42 -25.88 18.56 -17.41
C ASP A 42 -24.57 19.22 -17.89
N TYR A 43 -24.60 20.50 -18.26
CA TYR A 43 -23.40 21.24 -18.69
C TYR A 43 -22.39 21.48 -17.57
N VAL A 44 -22.85 21.67 -16.32
CA VAL A 44 -21.96 21.76 -15.17
C VAL A 44 -21.17 20.46 -15.00
N CYS A 45 -21.82 19.30 -15.12
CA CYS A 45 -21.12 18.00 -15.07
C CYS A 45 -20.11 17.85 -16.21
N ASP A 46 -20.49 18.24 -17.43
CA ASP A 46 -19.59 18.15 -18.60
C ASP A 46 -18.37 19.08 -18.47
N LEU A 47 -18.55 20.29 -17.90
CA LEU A 47 -17.45 21.21 -17.57
C LEU A 47 -16.51 20.61 -16.52
N LEU A 48 -17.04 19.95 -15.49
CA LEU A 48 -16.24 19.32 -14.44
C LEU A 48 -15.42 18.14 -14.98
N TYR A 49 -15.97 17.34 -15.89
CA TYR A 49 -15.21 16.30 -16.58
C TYR A 49 -14.12 16.85 -17.50
N LEU A 50 -14.37 17.98 -18.17
CA LEU A 50 -13.33 18.65 -18.97
C LEU A 50 -12.20 19.17 -18.06
N MET A 51 -12.54 19.80 -16.95
CA MET A 51 -11.59 20.25 -15.93
C MET A 51 -10.77 19.08 -15.37
N ASP A 52 -11.41 17.94 -15.11
CA ASP A 52 -10.72 16.73 -14.61
C ASP A 52 -9.64 16.24 -15.59
N ILE A 53 -9.97 16.18 -16.89
CA ILE A 53 -9.00 15.81 -17.92
C ILE A 53 -7.86 16.82 -17.99
N VAL A 54 -8.17 18.11 -18.09
CA VAL A 54 -7.17 19.16 -18.36
C VAL A 54 -6.28 19.41 -17.14
N LEU A 55 -6.86 19.54 -15.95
CA LEU A 55 -6.14 19.95 -14.75
C LEU A 55 -5.55 18.77 -13.98
N VAL A 56 -6.25 17.65 -13.91
CA VAL A 56 -5.88 16.54 -13.03
C VAL A 56 -5.22 15.40 -13.80
N LYS A 57 -5.88 14.84 -14.82
CA LYS A 57 -5.34 13.66 -15.53
C LYS A 57 -4.04 13.94 -16.28
N THR A 58 -3.86 15.13 -16.85
CA THR A 58 -2.58 15.50 -17.49
C THR A 58 -1.42 15.69 -16.52
N ARG A 59 -1.69 15.79 -15.21
CA ARG A 59 -0.71 16.01 -14.12
C ARG A 59 -0.53 14.82 -13.19
N LEU A 60 -1.35 13.78 -13.37
CA LEU A 60 -1.32 12.55 -12.59
C LEU A 60 -0.01 11.76 -12.77
N GLN A 61 0.88 11.80 -11.79
CA GLN A 61 2.16 11.11 -11.83
C GLN A 61 2.00 9.61 -12.15
N THR A 62 2.86 9.09 -13.02
CA THR A 62 2.94 7.66 -13.34
C THR A 62 4.30 7.13 -12.94
N VAL A 63 4.34 5.87 -12.50
CA VAL A 63 5.59 5.14 -12.27
C VAL A 63 5.93 4.39 -13.55
N GLN A 64 7.14 4.57 -14.07
CA GLN A 64 7.70 3.72 -15.13
C GLN A 64 9.05 3.21 -14.66
N ASN A 65 9.28 1.90 -14.79
CA ASN A 65 10.53 1.24 -14.39
C ASN A 65 10.96 1.57 -12.95
N GLY A 66 10.01 1.71 -12.02
CA GLY A 66 10.27 2.04 -10.62
C GLY A 66 10.54 3.52 -10.33
N ILE A 67 10.59 4.40 -11.35
CA ILE A 67 10.85 5.83 -11.19
C ILE A 67 9.53 6.61 -11.35
N ARG A 68 9.24 7.51 -10.41
CA ARG A 68 8.10 8.44 -10.49
C ARG A 68 8.45 9.57 -11.45
N ILE A 69 7.77 9.64 -12.58
CA ILE A 69 7.93 10.74 -13.54
C ILE A 69 7.08 11.92 -13.08
N THR A 70 7.71 13.04 -12.81
CA THR A 70 7.07 14.28 -12.34
C THR A 70 6.84 15.31 -13.47
N ASP A 71 7.51 15.14 -14.61
CA ASP A 71 7.45 16.07 -15.73
C ASP A 71 6.07 16.09 -16.42
N VAL A 72 5.39 17.22 -16.31
CA VAL A 72 4.02 17.43 -16.84
C VAL A 72 3.96 17.28 -18.37
N GLY A 73 4.99 17.76 -19.09
CA GLY A 73 5.03 17.67 -20.55
C GLY A 73 5.14 16.23 -21.05
N ILE A 74 5.94 15.41 -20.36
CA ILE A 74 6.11 13.99 -20.65
C ILE A 74 4.82 13.23 -20.33
N LEU A 75 4.26 13.48 -19.16
CA LEU A 75 3.03 12.84 -18.71
C LEU A 75 1.84 13.12 -19.64
N ARG A 76 1.70 14.36 -20.13
CA ARG A 76 0.66 14.71 -21.09
C ARG A 76 0.79 13.90 -22.39
N LYS A 77 2.00 13.75 -22.93
CA LYS A 77 2.25 12.94 -24.13
C LYS A 77 1.88 11.48 -23.91
N TYR A 78 2.23 10.92 -22.74
CA TYR A 78 1.86 9.55 -22.38
C TYR A 78 0.35 9.37 -22.27
N TYR A 79 -0.34 10.30 -21.61
CA TYR A 79 -1.79 10.26 -21.47
C TYR A 79 -2.48 10.33 -22.85
N LEU A 80 -2.10 11.28 -23.71
CA LEU A 80 -2.69 11.46 -25.04
C LEU A 80 -2.51 10.26 -25.97
N LYS A 81 -1.43 9.48 -25.80
CA LYS A 81 -1.16 8.27 -26.61
C LYS A 81 -1.95 7.05 -26.12
N ARG A 82 -2.47 7.09 -24.89
CA ARG A 82 -3.14 5.94 -24.26
C ARG A 82 -4.59 5.85 -24.72
N TRP A 83 -5.09 4.63 -24.94
CA TRP A 83 -6.50 4.37 -25.25
C TRP A 83 -7.49 4.96 -24.24
N VAL A 84 -7.06 5.19 -23.00
CA VAL A 84 -7.84 5.86 -21.95
C VAL A 84 -8.21 7.29 -22.33
N PHE A 85 -7.36 7.99 -23.09
CA PHE A 85 -7.70 9.32 -23.60
C PHE A 85 -8.87 9.27 -24.61
N LEU A 86 -8.94 8.21 -25.41
CA LEU A 86 -10.03 8.05 -26.37
C LEU A 86 -11.36 7.79 -25.66
N THR A 87 -11.36 6.98 -24.59
CA THR A 87 -12.57 6.76 -23.77
C THR A 87 -13.03 8.04 -23.08
N ASP A 88 -12.07 8.86 -22.62
CA ASP A 88 -12.34 10.17 -22.05
C ASP A 88 -12.97 11.13 -23.07
N LEU A 89 -12.43 11.19 -24.29
CA LEU A 89 -12.95 12.03 -25.36
C LEU A 89 -14.34 11.60 -25.82
N PHE A 90 -14.57 10.28 -25.94
CA PHE A 90 -15.87 9.72 -26.31
C PHE A 90 -16.95 10.08 -25.28
N SER A 91 -16.59 10.08 -23.99
CA SER A 91 -17.51 10.46 -22.92
C SER A 91 -17.94 11.93 -22.94
N LEU A 92 -17.16 12.81 -23.57
CA LEU A 92 -17.40 14.25 -23.67
C LEU A 92 -17.88 14.71 -25.04
N LEU A 93 -18.30 13.78 -25.91
CA LEU A 93 -18.83 14.17 -27.22
C LEU A 93 -20.01 15.14 -27.04
N PRO A 94 -20.03 16.29 -27.74
CA PRO A 94 -21.06 17.31 -27.62
C PRO A 94 -22.35 16.91 -28.35
N LEU A 95 -22.79 15.66 -28.19
CA LEU A 95 -24.05 15.15 -28.74
C LEU A 95 -25.28 15.90 -28.19
N ASP A 96 -25.12 16.66 -27.11
CA ASP A 96 -26.15 17.57 -26.58
C ASP A 96 -26.46 18.72 -27.52
N LEU A 97 -25.55 19.10 -28.42
CA LEU A 97 -25.83 20.13 -29.43
C LEU A 97 -27.00 19.73 -30.33
N LEU A 98 -27.24 18.43 -30.48
CA LEU A 98 -28.39 17.90 -31.21
C LEU A 98 -29.73 18.19 -30.51
N TYR A 99 -29.76 18.64 -29.25
CA TYR A 99 -30.99 19.07 -28.58
C TYR A 99 -31.58 20.35 -29.18
N LEU A 100 -30.79 21.11 -29.95
CA LEU A 100 -31.27 22.24 -30.75
C LEU A 100 -32.21 21.78 -31.87
N TYR A 101 -32.09 20.53 -32.32
CA TYR A 101 -32.98 19.97 -33.32
C TYR A 101 -34.30 19.50 -32.65
N PRO A 102 -35.47 20.07 -33.02
CA PRO A 102 -36.75 19.84 -32.34
C PRO A 102 -37.13 18.37 -32.06
N PRO A 103 -36.91 17.39 -32.97
CA PRO A 103 -37.29 16.00 -32.70
C PRO A 103 -36.33 15.28 -31.73
N LEU A 104 -35.14 15.81 -31.48
CA LEU A 104 -34.14 15.22 -30.56
C LEU A 104 -34.09 15.91 -29.19
N ARG A 105 -34.83 17.01 -29.01
CA ARG A 105 -34.85 17.84 -27.79
C ARG A 105 -35.18 17.07 -26.50
N PHE A 106 -35.95 15.98 -26.60
CA PHE A 106 -36.39 15.16 -25.47
C PHE A 106 -35.80 13.74 -25.50
N LYS A 107 -34.58 13.58 -26.06
CA LYS A 107 -33.89 12.27 -26.13
C LYS A 107 -32.65 12.25 -25.21
N PRO A 108 -32.80 11.94 -23.91
CA PRO A 108 -31.71 11.76 -22.95
C PRO A 108 -30.66 10.71 -23.36
N ILE A 109 -31.03 9.76 -24.23
CA ILE A 109 -30.16 8.69 -24.74
C ILE A 109 -28.85 9.21 -25.35
N LEU A 110 -28.86 10.42 -25.92
CA LEU A 110 -27.68 11.08 -26.48
C LEU A 110 -26.59 11.36 -25.44
N ARG A 111 -26.94 11.32 -24.14
CA ARG A 111 -26.02 11.46 -23.00
C ARG A 111 -25.40 10.15 -22.54
N LEU A 112 -25.82 8.98 -23.04
CA LEU A 112 -25.25 7.68 -22.63
C LEU A 112 -23.71 7.59 -22.70
N PRO A 113 -22.99 8.24 -23.64
CA PRO A 113 -21.53 8.19 -23.65
C PRO A 113 -20.87 8.66 -22.34
N ARG A 114 -21.53 9.52 -21.54
CA ARG A 114 -20.97 9.99 -20.26
C ARG A 114 -20.79 8.85 -19.25
N LEU A 115 -21.51 7.73 -19.42
CA LEU A 115 -21.37 6.55 -18.55
C LEU A 115 -20.05 5.81 -18.74
N PHE A 116 -19.32 6.02 -19.83
CA PHE A 116 -17.98 5.46 -20.02
C PHE A 116 -16.96 5.96 -18.98
N LYS A 117 -17.26 7.10 -18.31
CA LYS A 117 -16.49 7.58 -17.14
C LYS A 117 -16.41 6.59 -15.98
N ILE A 118 -17.24 5.56 -15.95
CA ILE A 118 -17.11 4.47 -14.97
C ILE A 118 -15.74 3.79 -15.02
N TYR A 119 -15.15 3.69 -16.21
CA TYR A 119 -13.82 3.08 -16.38
C TYR A 119 -12.77 3.83 -15.57
N ASP A 120 -12.84 5.16 -15.56
CA ASP A 120 -11.92 6.00 -14.80
C ASP A 120 -12.08 5.81 -13.31
N ILE A 121 -13.32 5.84 -12.81
CA ILE A 121 -13.63 5.65 -11.38
C ILE A 121 -13.10 4.29 -10.91
N VAL A 122 -13.35 3.24 -11.69
CA VAL A 122 -12.86 1.89 -11.39
C VAL A 122 -11.34 1.81 -11.48
N SER A 123 -10.71 2.47 -12.46
CA SER A 123 -9.25 2.51 -12.60
C SER A 123 -8.59 3.23 -11.42
N MET A 124 -9.19 4.32 -10.95
CA MET A 124 -8.70 5.07 -9.78
C MET A 124 -8.85 4.27 -8.50
N ALA A 125 -10.00 3.63 -8.28
CA ALA A 125 -10.23 2.77 -7.13
C ALA A 125 -9.24 1.58 -7.08
N ASN A 126 -8.87 1.04 -8.24
CA ASN A 126 -7.93 -0.08 -8.32
C ASN A 126 -6.46 0.33 -8.39
N ARG A 127 -6.12 1.63 -8.42
CA ARG A 127 -4.76 2.10 -8.71
C ARG A 127 -3.71 1.53 -7.77
N THR A 128 -3.91 1.62 -6.45
CA THR A 128 -2.97 1.10 -5.45
C THR A 128 -2.76 -0.40 -5.58
N ARG A 129 -3.85 -1.14 -5.86
CA ARG A 129 -3.79 -2.59 -6.08
C ARG A 129 -3.01 -2.94 -7.34
N VAL A 130 -3.17 -2.17 -8.41
CA VAL A 130 -2.44 -2.36 -9.68
C VAL A 130 -0.96 -2.05 -9.49
N GLU A 131 -0.63 -0.96 -8.80
CA GLU A 131 0.77 -0.60 -8.48
C GLU A 131 1.45 -1.69 -7.66
N PHE A 132 0.78 -2.20 -6.63
CA PHE A 132 1.28 -3.30 -5.81
C PHE A 132 1.48 -4.59 -6.63
N LYS A 133 0.49 -4.95 -7.45
CA LYS A 133 0.58 -6.13 -8.33
C LYS A 133 1.74 -6.00 -9.31
N HIS A 134 1.94 -4.81 -9.89
CA HIS A 134 3.05 -4.56 -10.80
C HIS A 134 4.41 -4.72 -10.10
N ALA A 135 4.54 -4.28 -8.84
CA ALA A 135 5.76 -4.49 -8.06
C ALA A 135 6.05 -5.98 -7.83
N MET A 136 5.03 -6.77 -7.47
CA MET A 136 5.15 -8.22 -7.32
C MET A 136 5.53 -8.90 -8.65
N ASP A 137 4.85 -8.54 -9.76
CA ASP A 137 5.11 -9.11 -11.08
C ASP A 137 6.54 -8.78 -11.55
N SER A 138 7.03 -7.56 -11.28
CA SER A 138 8.40 -7.14 -11.59
C SER A 138 9.44 -7.94 -10.80
N ALA A 139 9.20 -8.17 -9.50
CA ALA A 139 10.08 -8.96 -8.66
C ALA A 139 10.15 -10.43 -9.13
N VAL A 140 9.01 -11.05 -9.41
CA VAL A 140 8.96 -12.42 -9.95
C VAL A 140 9.64 -12.50 -11.33
N GLN A 141 9.46 -11.49 -12.17
CA GLN A 141 10.14 -11.41 -13.46
C GLN A 141 11.67 -11.33 -13.31
N ALA A 142 12.16 -10.55 -12.35
CA ALA A 142 13.58 -10.50 -12.03
C ALA A 142 14.11 -11.87 -11.59
N CYS A 143 13.40 -12.57 -10.70
CA CYS A 143 13.76 -13.94 -10.29
C CYS A 143 13.90 -14.88 -11.49
N LYS A 144 12.96 -14.81 -12.46
CA LYS A 144 13.04 -15.61 -13.68
C LYS A 144 14.26 -15.27 -14.54
N GLN A 145 14.60 -13.99 -14.66
CA GLN A 145 15.78 -13.55 -15.41
C GLN A 145 17.09 -14.05 -14.78
N PHE A 146 17.14 -14.13 -13.45
CA PHE A 146 18.29 -14.67 -12.72
C PHE A 146 18.30 -16.20 -12.62
N GLY A 147 17.34 -16.91 -13.23
CA GLY A 147 17.29 -18.38 -13.20
C GLY A 147 16.95 -18.96 -11.83
N VAL A 148 16.23 -18.20 -10.99
CA VAL A 148 15.82 -18.63 -9.65
C VAL A 148 14.79 -19.77 -9.76
N PRO A 149 14.93 -20.88 -8.99
CA PRO A 149 13.98 -21.99 -8.97
C PRO A 149 12.53 -21.56 -8.68
N ASP A 150 11.56 -22.29 -9.22
CA ASP A 150 10.12 -21.97 -9.08
C ASP A 150 9.67 -21.96 -7.61
N GLU A 151 10.26 -22.80 -6.75
CA GLU A 151 9.98 -22.81 -5.30
C GLU A 151 10.27 -21.45 -4.64
N LEU A 152 11.38 -20.80 -5.00
CA LEU A 152 11.74 -19.49 -4.48
C LEU A 152 10.88 -18.38 -5.11
N GLN A 153 10.47 -18.53 -6.39
CA GLN A 153 9.54 -17.59 -7.01
C GLN A 153 8.17 -17.61 -6.33
N ASP A 154 7.67 -18.80 -5.99
CA ASP A 154 6.41 -18.95 -5.26
C ASP A 154 6.50 -18.37 -3.86
N LYS A 155 7.65 -18.53 -3.19
CA LYS A 155 7.92 -17.90 -1.89
C LYS A 155 7.89 -16.37 -1.97
N VAL A 156 8.49 -15.78 -3.00
CA VAL A 156 8.39 -14.33 -3.25
C VAL A 156 6.93 -13.90 -3.42
N ARG A 157 6.13 -14.65 -4.19
CA ARG A 157 4.70 -14.35 -4.38
C ARG A 157 3.91 -14.46 -3.07
N GLN A 158 4.19 -15.46 -2.25
CA GLN A 158 3.56 -15.64 -0.93
C GLN A 158 3.89 -14.47 -0.01
N TRP A 159 5.15 -14.02 0.01
CA TRP A 159 5.58 -12.86 0.77
C TRP A 159 4.80 -11.60 0.37
N PHE A 160 4.74 -11.27 -0.93
CA PHE A 160 3.97 -10.11 -1.42
C PHE A 160 2.48 -10.25 -1.07
N THR A 161 1.89 -11.43 -1.26
CA THR A 161 0.47 -11.65 -0.96
C THR A 161 0.16 -11.43 0.52
N TYR A 162 1.02 -11.91 1.41
CA TYR A 162 0.87 -11.71 2.84
C TYR A 162 1.11 -10.24 3.23
N ALA A 163 2.17 -9.62 2.72
CA ALA A 163 2.49 -8.21 2.97
C ALA A 163 1.35 -7.26 2.56
N TRP A 164 0.63 -7.55 1.47
CA TRP A 164 -0.57 -6.79 1.06
C TRP A 164 -1.74 -6.97 2.02
N LYS A 165 -1.98 -8.22 2.47
CA LYS A 165 -3.09 -8.55 3.38
C LYS A 165 -2.92 -7.88 4.73
N GLU A 166 -1.70 -7.82 5.24
CA GLU A 166 -1.39 -7.24 6.55
C GLU A 166 -1.32 -5.69 6.51
N GLN A 167 -1.35 -5.05 5.33
CA GLN A 167 -1.37 -3.59 5.08
C GLN A 167 -0.29 -2.73 5.76
N ARG A 168 0.65 -3.33 6.51
CA ARG A 168 1.61 -2.62 7.38
C ARG A 168 2.98 -2.39 6.75
N ALA A 169 3.50 -3.33 5.96
CA ALA A 169 4.94 -3.34 5.66
C ALA A 169 5.44 -2.31 4.63
N LEU A 170 4.56 -1.70 3.82
CA LEU A 170 4.97 -0.81 2.72
C LEU A 170 4.48 0.64 2.87
N SER A 171 3.54 0.90 3.79
CA SER A 171 2.90 2.22 3.89
C SER A 171 3.25 3.00 5.16
N GLU A 172 3.82 2.35 6.18
CA GLU A 172 4.16 3.03 7.44
C GLU A 172 5.35 3.98 7.27
N SER A 173 6.42 3.59 6.55
CA SER A 173 7.62 4.43 6.41
C SER A 173 7.37 5.71 5.60
N ASP A 174 6.62 5.63 4.50
CA ASP A 174 6.38 6.76 3.57
C ASP A 174 5.39 7.81 4.11
N ALA A 175 4.50 7.42 5.01
CA ALA A 175 3.53 8.31 5.64
C ALA A 175 4.06 8.90 6.95
N LEU A 176 4.71 8.09 7.79
CA LEU A 176 5.28 8.54 9.05
C LEU A 176 6.44 9.52 8.84
N CYS A 177 7.27 9.32 7.80
CA CYS A 177 8.39 10.22 7.50
C CYS A 177 7.99 11.67 7.19
N LYS A 178 6.71 11.94 6.92
CA LYS A 178 6.15 13.28 6.68
C LYS A 178 5.71 13.99 7.95
N LEU A 179 5.57 13.27 9.07
CA LEU A 179 5.21 13.84 10.35
C LEU A 179 6.46 14.45 11.01
N PRO A 180 6.32 15.52 11.80
CA PRO A 180 7.36 15.95 12.74
C PRO A 180 7.83 14.79 13.64
N ILE A 181 9.11 14.75 13.97
CA ILE A 181 9.75 13.64 14.69
C ILE A 181 9.06 13.30 16.02
N ASN A 182 8.57 14.30 16.75
CA ASN A 182 7.83 14.10 18.00
C ASN A 182 6.52 13.31 17.79
N LEU A 183 5.78 13.61 16.72
CA LEU A 183 4.56 12.87 16.39
C LEU A 183 4.84 11.47 15.85
N GLN A 184 5.96 11.29 15.13
CA GLN A 184 6.42 9.96 14.72
C GLN A 184 6.69 9.07 15.94
N VAL A 185 7.41 9.63 16.93
CA VAL A 185 7.73 8.94 18.19
C VAL A 185 6.46 8.60 18.96
N ASP A 186 5.55 9.55 19.15
CA ASP A 186 4.31 9.32 19.89
C ASP A 186 3.40 8.28 19.20
N MET A 187 3.33 8.31 17.86
CA MET A 187 2.60 7.30 17.09
C MET A 187 3.26 5.93 17.17
N ALA A 188 4.59 5.85 17.02
CA ALA A 188 5.35 4.61 17.12
C ALA A 188 5.16 3.95 18.49
N ILE A 189 5.22 4.75 19.58
CA ILE A 189 4.86 4.29 20.92
C ILE A 189 3.42 3.77 20.92
N SER A 190 2.43 4.53 20.46
CA SER A 190 1.03 4.11 20.55
C SER A 190 0.74 2.77 19.84
N VAL A 191 1.44 2.47 18.74
CA VAL A 191 1.24 1.24 17.96
C VAL A 191 1.92 0.04 18.61
N ASN A 192 3.14 0.21 19.13
CA ASN A 192 3.98 -0.91 19.57
C ASN A 192 4.19 -0.97 21.10
N TYR A 193 3.64 -0.03 21.88
CA TYR A 193 3.78 0.00 23.35
C TYR A 193 3.26 -1.27 24.01
N GLU A 194 2.10 -1.77 23.57
CA GLU A 194 1.53 -3.04 24.05
C GLU A 194 2.46 -4.22 23.76
N THR A 195 3.10 -4.25 22.59
CA THR A 195 4.04 -5.31 22.22
C THR A 195 5.31 -5.25 23.06
N LEU A 196 5.89 -4.05 23.27
CA LEU A 196 7.07 -3.89 24.12
C LEU A 196 6.79 -4.16 25.61
N ARG A 197 5.63 -3.78 26.12
CA ARG A 197 5.30 -3.99 27.53
C ARG A 197 5.13 -5.48 27.87
N LYS A 198 4.70 -6.29 26.91
CA LYS A 198 4.61 -7.75 27.07
C LYS A 198 5.98 -8.38 27.26
N VAL A 199 7.00 -7.82 26.61
CA VAL A 199 8.38 -8.27 26.71
C VAL A 199 8.93 -8.01 28.10
N GLU A 200 9.42 -9.06 28.76
CA GLU A 200 9.95 -9.00 30.12
C GLU A 200 11.18 -8.08 30.23
N LEU A 201 12.02 -8.04 29.18
CA LEU A 201 13.23 -7.20 29.14
C LEU A 201 12.95 -5.69 29.24
N PHE A 202 11.76 -5.23 28.81
CA PHE A 202 11.44 -3.79 28.69
C PHE A 202 10.37 -3.29 29.65
N ARG A 203 9.92 -4.11 30.61
CA ARG A 203 8.85 -3.73 31.56
C ARG A 203 9.22 -2.55 32.46
N ASP A 204 10.47 -2.50 32.89
CA ASP A 204 10.97 -1.51 33.87
C ASP A 204 11.85 -0.42 33.23
N CYS A 205 11.84 -0.31 31.90
CA CYS A 205 12.60 0.70 31.18
C CYS A 205 11.95 2.09 31.26
N GLU A 206 12.79 3.12 31.36
CA GLU A 206 12.32 4.50 31.30
C GLU A 206 11.64 4.79 29.94
N LYS A 207 10.59 5.62 29.96
CA LYS A 207 9.87 6.06 28.76
C LYS A 207 10.78 6.71 27.71
N GLY A 208 11.89 7.34 28.13
CA GLY A 208 12.91 7.88 27.21
C GLY A 208 13.56 6.79 26.36
N LEU A 209 14.07 5.73 27.00
CA LEU A 209 14.69 4.60 26.31
C LEU A 209 13.70 3.88 25.37
N LEU A 210 12.44 3.72 25.81
CA LEU A 210 11.40 3.12 24.97
C LEU A 210 11.14 3.94 23.70
N ARG A 211 11.23 5.27 23.75
CA ARG A 211 11.09 6.16 22.58
C ARG A 211 12.22 5.97 21.58
N ASP A 212 13.44 5.89 22.06
CA ASP A 212 14.62 5.72 21.19
C ASP A 212 14.62 4.33 20.55
N LEU A 213 14.18 3.31 21.29
CA LEU A 213 13.98 1.95 20.78
C LEU A 213 12.89 1.91 19.68
N MET A 214 11.80 2.65 19.87
CA MET A 214 10.68 2.73 18.93
C MET A 214 11.09 3.24 17.55
N LEU A 215 11.98 4.22 17.49
CA LEU A 215 12.48 4.77 16.23
C LEU A 215 13.38 3.78 15.48
N LYS A 216 13.98 2.81 16.18
CA LYS A 216 14.88 1.80 15.60
C LYS A 216 14.17 0.49 15.23
N LEU A 217 12.95 0.27 15.73
CA LEU A 217 12.17 -0.92 15.41
C LEU A 217 11.79 -0.96 13.92
N LYS A 218 12.19 -2.03 13.25
CA LYS A 218 11.80 -2.31 11.86
C LYS A 218 10.99 -3.60 11.82
N SER A 219 9.75 -3.55 11.33
CA SER A 219 8.93 -4.75 11.14
C SER A 219 9.46 -5.59 9.98
N VAL A 220 9.74 -6.87 10.25
CA VAL A 220 10.17 -7.84 9.23
C VAL A 220 9.21 -9.02 9.23
N ILE A 221 8.92 -9.58 8.05
CA ILE A 221 8.00 -10.71 7.87
C ILE A 221 8.83 -11.92 7.44
N TYR A 222 8.68 -13.05 8.13
CA TYR A 222 9.29 -14.33 7.78
C TYR A 222 8.22 -15.35 7.41
N LEU A 223 8.44 -16.11 6.34
CA LEU A 223 7.52 -17.16 5.89
C LEU A 223 7.88 -18.51 6.53
N PRO A 224 6.93 -19.47 6.60
CA PRO A 224 7.23 -20.83 7.04
C PRO A 224 8.40 -21.45 6.27
N GLY A 225 9.32 -22.09 6.99
CA GLY A 225 10.56 -22.65 6.43
C GLY A 225 11.68 -21.64 6.17
N ASP A 226 11.47 -20.34 6.42
CA ASP A 226 12.60 -19.40 6.58
C ASP A 226 13.35 -19.69 7.87
N TYR A 227 14.67 -19.63 7.81
CA TYR A 227 15.52 -19.61 9.00
C TYR A 227 15.83 -18.15 9.32
N ILE A 228 15.43 -17.69 10.50
CA ILE A 228 15.65 -16.31 10.97
C ILE A 228 17.10 -16.13 11.41
N CYS A 229 17.61 -17.08 12.20
CA CYS A 229 19.02 -17.21 12.54
C CYS A 229 19.41 -18.65 12.27
N ARG A 230 20.62 -18.91 11.73
CA ARG A 230 21.16 -20.27 11.66
C ARG A 230 22.20 -20.53 12.73
N LYS A 231 22.36 -21.80 13.08
CA LYS A 231 23.39 -22.25 14.01
C LYS A 231 24.77 -21.85 13.51
N ASN A 232 25.54 -21.26 14.42
CA ASN A 232 26.87 -20.68 14.19
C ASN A 232 26.91 -19.37 13.39
N GLU A 233 25.77 -18.74 13.08
CA GLU A 233 25.76 -17.37 12.56
C GLU A 233 25.77 -16.36 13.72
N ILE A 234 26.63 -15.34 13.62
CA ILE A 234 26.66 -14.25 14.60
C ILE A 234 25.49 -13.32 14.28
N SER A 235 24.55 -13.19 15.21
CA SER A 235 23.46 -12.22 15.12
C SER A 235 23.67 -11.07 16.11
N LEU A 236 23.61 -9.85 15.61
CA LEU A 236 23.62 -8.58 16.37
C LEU A 236 22.23 -7.94 16.42
N GLU A 237 21.21 -8.73 16.10
CA GLU A 237 19.83 -8.26 16.00
C GLU A 237 18.99 -9.01 17.03
N MET A 238 18.14 -8.25 17.72
CA MET A 238 17.13 -8.79 18.63
C MET A 238 15.77 -8.75 17.92
N TYR A 239 15.00 -9.81 18.12
CA TYR A 239 13.70 -9.99 17.49
C TYR A 239 12.63 -10.15 18.56
N ILE A 240 11.49 -9.51 18.35
CA ILE A 240 10.30 -9.64 19.18
C ILE A 240 9.25 -10.34 18.33
N VAL A 241 8.61 -11.38 18.84
CA VAL A 241 7.52 -12.05 18.11
C VAL A 241 6.24 -11.24 18.29
N ASN A 242 5.78 -10.54 17.25
CA ASN A 242 4.51 -9.79 17.32
C ASN A 242 3.32 -10.68 16.96
N LYS A 243 3.46 -11.46 15.88
CA LYS A 243 2.45 -12.43 15.43
C LYS A 243 3.13 -13.70 14.93
N GLY A 244 2.44 -14.83 15.11
CA GLY A 244 2.91 -16.14 14.70
C GLY A 244 3.64 -16.88 15.83
N THR A 245 4.12 -18.07 15.48
CA THR A 245 4.84 -18.98 16.37
C THR A 245 6.13 -19.40 15.68
N LEU A 246 7.23 -19.34 16.42
CA LEU A 246 8.55 -19.76 15.96
C LEU A 246 8.92 -21.08 16.60
N LEU A 247 9.46 -21.99 15.80
CA LEU A 247 10.08 -23.22 16.22
C LEU A 247 11.56 -22.97 16.44
N VAL A 248 12.05 -23.41 17.59
CA VAL A 248 13.46 -23.37 17.97
C VAL A 248 14.03 -24.76 17.72
N LEU A 249 15.01 -24.89 16.83
CA LEU A 249 15.55 -26.17 16.39
C LEU A 249 17.02 -26.30 16.80
N ALA A 250 17.45 -27.44 17.32
CA ALA A 250 18.79 -27.65 17.90
C ALA A 250 19.99 -27.48 16.92
N GLY A 251 19.71 -27.31 15.62
CA GLY A 251 20.68 -27.21 14.54
C GLY A 251 21.56 -28.46 14.46
N GLY A 252 21.14 -29.43 13.65
CA GLY A 252 21.84 -30.71 13.46
C GLY A 252 21.11 -31.57 12.43
N GLU A 253 21.62 -32.76 12.10
CA GLU A 253 21.07 -33.59 11.00
C GLU A 253 19.58 -33.95 11.16
N ARG A 254 19.02 -33.90 12.38
CA ARG A 254 17.63 -34.26 12.65
C ARG A 254 16.69 -33.09 12.92
N ASN A 255 17.15 -31.83 12.89
CA ASN A 255 16.34 -30.63 13.21
C ASN A 255 15.35 -30.86 14.37
N GLU A 256 15.88 -31.30 15.52
CA GLU A 256 15.04 -31.61 16.67
C GLU A 256 14.43 -30.32 17.26
N LEU A 257 13.12 -30.36 17.51
CA LEU A 257 12.37 -29.25 18.09
C LEU A 257 12.72 -29.11 19.58
N LEU A 258 13.31 -27.97 19.94
CA LEU A 258 13.66 -27.64 21.32
C LEU A 258 12.52 -26.93 22.05
N SER A 259 11.93 -25.92 21.41
CA SER A 259 10.85 -25.12 22.00
C SER A 259 10.06 -24.37 20.94
N VAL A 260 8.92 -23.81 21.35
CA VAL A 260 8.07 -22.96 20.51
C VAL A 260 7.93 -21.60 21.17
N LEU A 261 8.25 -20.53 20.45
CA LEU A 261 8.09 -19.15 20.88
C LEU A 261 6.82 -18.56 20.26
N GLY A 262 5.88 -18.14 21.10
CA GLY A 262 4.67 -17.44 20.67
C GLY A 262 4.84 -15.91 20.66
N ALA A 263 3.75 -15.22 20.34
CA ALA A 263 3.70 -13.76 20.37
C ALA A 263 4.02 -13.20 21.78
N GLY A 264 4.83 -12.14 21.82
CA GLY A 264 5.36 -11.51 23.04
C GLY A 264 6.72 -12.05 23.49
N SER A 265 7.17 -13.18 22.95
CA SER A 265 8.51 -13.72 23.22
C SER A 265 9.59 -12.90 22.53
N VAL A 266 10.77 -12.85 23.15
CA VAL A 266 11.97 -12.21 22.60
C VAL A 266 13.07 -13.24 22.46
N PHE A 267 13.87 -13.08 21.42
CA PHE A 267 15.06 -13.89 21.19
C PHE A 267 16.14 -13.06 20.49
N GLY A 268 17.39 -13.52 20.60
CA GLY A 268 18.56 -12.82 20.06
C GLY A 268 19.13 -11.75 21.01
N GLU A 269 18.53 -11.53 22.18
CA GLU A 269 19.02 -10.52 23.14
C GLU A 269 20.42 -10.83 23.67
N ILE A 270 20.79 -12.11 23.74
CA ILE A 270 22.12 -12.54 24.19
C ILE A 270 23.21 -12.08 23.20
N GLY A 271 22.90 -12.04 21.90
CA GLY A 271 23.84 -11.51 20.88
C GLY A 271 24.16 -10.04 21.10
N LEU A 272 23.14 -9.26 21.47
CA LEU A 272 23.22 -7.83 21.73
C LEU A 272 23.87 -7.52 23.09
N LEU A 273 23.48 -8.22 24.16
CA LEU A 273 23.93 -7.98 25.53
C LEU A 273 25.34 -8.53 25.82
N ALA A 274 25.74 -9.63 25.17
CA ALA A 274 27.03 -10.27 25.41
C ALA A 274 28.22 -9.56 24.73
N MET A 275 28.01 -8.45 24.01
CA MET A 275 29.11 -7.58 23.52
C MET A 275 30.05 -7.11 24.66
N ARG A 276 29.58 -7.16 25.91
CA ARG A 276 30.37 -6.80 27.09
C ARG A 276 31.34 -7.91 27.56
N ASP A 277 31.08 -9.18 27.19
CA ASP A 277 31.87 -10.34 27.60
C ASP A 277 32.34 -11.15 26.36
N ALA A 278 33.47 -10.76 25.79
CA ALA A 278 33.96 -11.18 24.48
C ALA A 278 34.47 -12.64 24.33
N PHE A 279 34.19 -13.56 25.27
CA PHE A 279 34.94 -14.83 25.37
C PHE A 279 34.16 -16.14 25.21
N LEU A 280 32.88 -16.12 24.83
CA LEU A 280 32.14 -17.37 24.61
C LEU A 280 31.77 -17.59 23.14
N PRO A 281 32.11 -18.75 22.53
CA PRO A 281 31.62 -19.12 21.21
C PRO A 281 30.10 -19.28 21.27
N ARG A 282 29.38 -18.35 20.63
CA ARG A 282 27.92 -18.26 20.73
C ARG A 282 27.29 -19.25 19.78
N LYS A 283 26.73 -20.33 20.33
CA LYS A 283 25.91 -21.28 19.56
C LYS A 283 24.54 -20.65 19.34
N THR A 284 24.37 -20.03 18.18
CA THR A 284 23.05 -19.64 17.67
C THR A 284 22.21 -20.89 17.43
N ILE A 285 20.91 -20.78 17.60
CA ILE A 285 19.94 -21.88 17.42
C ILE A 285 19.09 -21.52 16.20
N ASP A 286 18.63 -22.52 15.47
CA ASP A 286 17.82 -22.30 14.27
C ASP A 286 16.41 -21.86 14.68
N PHE A 287 15.92 -20.75 14.15
CA PHE A 287 14.56 -20.28 14.37
C PHE A 287 13.77 -20.28 13.07
N THR A 288 12.59 -20.90 13.02
CA THR A 288 11.74 -20.92 11.83
C THR A 288 10.25 -20.79 12.15
N PRO A 289 9.43 -20.08 11.36
CA PRO A 289 7.98 -20.02 11.58
C PRO A 289 7.31 -21.40 11.43
N SER A 290 6.33 -21.72 12.28
CA SER A 290 5.77 -23.09 12.39
C SER A 290 4.72 -23.45 11.33
N GLU A 291 3.64 -22.67 11.17
CA GLU A 291 2.50 -23.00 10.31
C GLU A 291 2.01 -21.82 9.44
N GLY A 292 2.45 -20.60 9.74
CA GLY A 292 2.10 -19.39 9.00
C GLY A 292 3.18 -18.31 9.08
N PRO A 293 3.09 -17.24 8.26
CA PRO A 293 4.06 -16.15 8.31
C PRO A 293 4.06 -15.48 9.68
N SER A 294 5.27 -15.16 10.16
CA SER A 294 5.49 -14.51 11.45
C SER A 294 5.97 -13.08 11.26
N ASP A 295 5.34 -12.15 11.97
CA ASP A 295 5.72 -10.74 11.99
C ASP A 295 6.64 -10.49 13.18
N LEU A 296 7.87 -10.08 12.88
CA LEU A 296 8.93 -9.88 13.86
C LEU A 296 9.45 -8.45 13.79
N PRO A 297 9.02 -7.55 14.70
CA PRO A 297 9.74 -6.32 14.95
C PRO A 297 11.18 -6.62 15.36
N ARG A 298 12.11 -6.05 14.60
CA ARG A 298 13.54 -6.24 14.74
C ARG A 298 14.21 -4.97 15.22
N ILE A 299 15.13 -5.12 16.15
CA ILE A 299 16.05 -4.07 16.60
C ILE A 299 17.46 -4.51 16.20
N ALA A 300 18.12 -3.70 15.39
CA ALA A 300 19.51 -3.91 15.00
C ALA A 300 20.40 -2.89 15.73
N ASP A 301 21.55 -3.33 16.23
CA ASP A 301 22.58 -2.40 16.68
C ASP A 301 23.29 -1.79 15.46
N ASP A 302 23.16 -0.48 15.30
CA ASP A 302 23.89 0.31 14.32
C ASP A 302 25.19 0.90 14.90
N GLY A 303 25.62 0.43 16.08
CA GLY A 303 26.79 0.92 16.80
C GLY A 303 26.51 2.13 17.69
N SER A 304 25.25 2.56 17.83
CA SER A 304 24.86 3.71 18.65
C SER A 304 24.19 3.33 19.98
N PHE A 305 24.04 2.04 20.30
CA PHE A 305 23.54 1.60 21.62
C PHE A 305 24.57 1.74 22.75
N PHE A 306 25.86 1.82 22.41
CA PHE A 306 26.95 1.81 23.39
C PHE A 306 28.05 2.81 23.01
N LEU A 307 27.71 4.09 22.92
CA LEU A 307 28.71 5.12 23.18
C LEU A 307 28.61 5.48 24.66
N PRO A 308 29.61 5.11 25.49
CA PRO A 308 29.70 5.65 26.82
C PRO A 308 30.06 7.14 26.73
N GLU A 309 29.27 7.99 27.36
CA GLU A 309 29.85 9.17 28.02
C GLU A 309 30.28 8.77 29.44
#